data_AF-A0A2V5W0Q0-F1
#
_entry.id   AF-A0A2V5W0Q0-F1
#
_cell.length_a   1.000
_cell.length_b   1.000
_cell.length_c   1.000
_cell.angle_alpha   90.00
_cell.angle_beta   90.00
_cell.angle_gamma   90.00
#
_symmetry.space_group_name_H-M   'P 1'
#
loop_
_entity.id
_entity.type
_entity.pdbx_description
1 polymer ?
#
loop_
_entity_poly.entity_id
_entity_poly.type
_entity_poly.pdbx_seq_one_letter_code
_entity_poly.pdbx_strand_id
1 'polypeptide(L)'
;MSNLWQCLEVLADGNYVAAEWAKLSGKHFATLRSTFLRDTQKRSRFIPCPHGCGCEHEIVEHAGGRLVGVCQCEPWNCEDFSVSTTDATLLTFNTAKLGRALCKAFECDANETKLRPPRTWQIGTKFSNSVPVLLTIQNERASFRLVVSELSARLRQQFILLTPTSRLIDTVSREILEASKAGFFDLESNINISAIGGLSPKLPPGKLFQAFAPGAHEPVAETVAAQIFALVEKLDADDRLKNPSVLQVFWLYCGRGLTAQAVADKCGCVKATVLNRLKKIRKVTGKDPKELRTYSPFFNKVEEAITDSRAENIHRKALVHDIEEPEDE
;
A
#
# COMPACT_ATOMS: atom_id res chain seq x y z
N MET A 1 3.17 20.61 -23.59
CA MET A 1 2.16 19.55 -23.79
C MET A 1 1.68 19.14 -22.42
N SER A 2 0.41 19.39 -22.09
CA SER A 2 -0.16 18.96 -20.81
C SER A 2 -0.52 17.47 -20.90
N ASN A 3 -0.09 16.68 -19.92
CA ASN A 3 -0.37 15.24 -19.86
C ASN A 3 -1.80 15.00 -19.34
N LEU A 4 -2.37 13.82 -19.65
CA LEU A 4 -3.74 13.45 -19.26
C LEU A 4 -3.98 13.53 -17.73
N TRP A 5 -2.99 13.18 -16.92
CA TRP A 5 -3.18 13.11 -15.47
C TRP A 5 -3.13 14.50 -14.81
N GLN A 6 -2.27 15.37 -15.31
CA GLN A 6 -2.12 16.75 -14.85
C GLN A 6 -3.38 17.57 -15.11
N CYS A 7 -4.14 17.29 -16.18
CA CYS A 7 -5.40 18.00 -16.39
C CYS A 7 -6.43 17.69 -15.28
N LEU A 8 -6.38 16.50 -14.66
CA LEU A 8 -7.25 16.18 -13.52
C LEU A 8 -6.92 17.03 -12.30
N GLU A 9 -5.64 17.33 -12.08
CA GLU A 9 -5.22 18.21 -10.98
C GLU A 9 -5.76 19.64 -11.15
N VAL A 10 -6.14 20.05 -12.37
CA VAL A 10 -6.69 21.38 -12.64
C VAL A 10 -8.22 21.39 -12.69
N LEU A 11 -8.85 20.35 -13.26
CA LEU A 11 -10.27 20.38 -13.63
C LEU A 11 -11.17 19.42 -12.83
N ALA A 12 -10.63 18.56 -11.97
CA ALA A 12 -11.43 17.48 -11.35
C ALA A 12 -12.45 17.94 -10.29
N ASP A 13 -12.44 19.20 -9.87
CA ASP A 13 -13.27 19.75 -8.79
C ASP A 13 -14.50 20.51 -9.21
N GLY A 14 -14.65 20.73 -10.50
CA GLY A 14 -15.66 21.64 -11.02
C GLY A 14 -16.42 21.04 -12.19
N ASN A 15 -17.25 21.92 -12.75
CA ASN A 15 -17.82 21.74 -14.05
C ASN A 15 -17.08 22.70 -14.97
N TYR A 16 -16.40 22.15 -15.96
CA TYR A 16 -15.59 22.92 -16.91
C TYR A 16 -16.11 22.65 -18.31
N VAL A 17 -15.99 23.63 -19.20
CA VAL A 17 -16.49 23.45 -20.56
C VAL A 17 -15.65 22.44 -21.32
N ALA A 18 -16.26 21.75 -22.28
CA ALA A 18 -15.57 20.78 -23.13
C ALA A 18 -14.30 21.36 -23.78
N ALA A 19 -14.33 22.65 -24.15
CA ALA A 19 -13.15 23.36 -24.67
C ALA A 19 -11.96 23.40 -23.69
N GLU A 20 -12.20 23.56 -22.38
CA GLU A 20 -11.11 23.57 -21.37
C GLU A 20 -10.52 22.18 -21.18
N TRP A 21 -11.39 21.17 -21.09
CA TRP A 21 -10.96 19.78 -21.06
C TRP A 21 -10.13 19.42 -22.31
N ALA A 22 -10.59 19.83 -23.49
CA ALA A 22 -9.87 19.61 -24.74
C ALA A 22 -8.51 20.31 -24.77
N LYS A 23 -8.46 21.57 -24.32
CA LYS A 23 -7.22 22.37 -24.22
C LYS A 23 -6.19 21.73 -23.30
N LEU A 24 -6.60 21.27 -22.11
CA LEU A 24 -5.66 20.72 -21.12
C LEU A 24 -5.31 19.24 -21.32
N SER A 25 -6.20 18.43 -21.89
CA SER A 25 -5.94 17.00 -22.13
C SER A 25 -5.45 16.68 -23.55
N GLY A 26 -5.55 17.64 -24.47
CA GLY A 26 -5.08 17.53 -25.85
C GLY A 26 -5.62 16.28 -26.56
N LYS A 27 -4.72 15.47 -27.11
CA LYS A 27 -5.08 14.24 -27.83
C LYS A 27 -5.86 13.23 -27.00
N HIS A 28 -5.84 13.34 -25.67
CA HIS A 28 -6.54 12.42 -24.78
C HIS A 28 -7.98 12.84 -24.44
N PHE A 29 -8.44 13.99 -24.96
CA PHE A 29 -9.77 14.51 -24.67
C PHE A 29 -10.87 13.52 -25.04
N ALA A 30 -10.84 12.94 -26.23
CA ALA A 30 -11.85 11.98 -26.68
C ALA A 30 -11.96 10.76 -25.75
N THR A 31 -10.82 10.26 -25.27
CA THR A 31 -10.76 9.14 -24.32
C THR A 31 -11.32 9.52 -22.95
N LEU A 32 -10.94 10.69 -22.41
CA LEU A 32 -11.49 11.19 -21.14
C LEU A 32 -13.00 11.44 -21.27
N ARG A 33 -13.42 12.06 -22.37
CA ARG A 33 -14.81 12.43 -22.64
C ARG A 33 -15.74 11.24 -22.62
N SER A 34 -15.38 10.17 -23.33
CA SER A 34 -16.17 8.93 -23.41
C SER A 34 -16.11 8.10 -22.11
N THR A 35 -15.03 8.21 -21.35
CA THR A 35 -14.78 7.29 -20.24
C THR A 35 -15.06 7.92 -18.88
N PHE A 36 -14.55 9.10 -18.58
CA PHE A 36 -14.55 9.67 -17.23
C PHE A 36 -15.27 11.00 -17.10
N LEU A 37 -15.74 11.61 -18.19
CA LEU A 37 -16.54 12.84 -18.14
C LEU A 37 -18.02 12.56 -18.35
N ARG A 38 -18.86 13.39 -17.72
CA ARG A 38 -20.32 13.37 -17.89
C ARG A 38 -20.82 14.76 -18.23
N ASP A 39 -21.87 14.80 -19.04
CA ASP A 39 -22.57 16.05 -19.32
C ASP A 39 -23.31 16.50 -18.08
N THR A 40 -23.24 17.80 -17.83
CA THR A 40 -24.14 18.43 -16.88
C THR A 40 -25.33 19.01 -17.62
N GLN A 41 -26.46 19.16 -16.93
CA GLN A 41 -27.65 19.79 -17.52
C GLN A 41 -27.50 21.32 -17.68
N LYS A 42 -26.40 21.90 -17.20
CA LYS A 42 -26.15 23.34 -17.24
C LYS A 42 -25.27 23.68 -18.43
N ARG A 43 -25.49 24.86 -19.02
CA ARG A 43 -24.58 25.47 -19.99
C ARG A 43 -23.72 26.51 -19.29
N SER A 44 -22.47 26.63 -19.72
CA SER A 44 -21.62 27.72 -19.26
C SER A 44 -22.08 29.04 -19.86
N ARG A 45 -21.88 30.12 -19.13
CA ARG A 45 -21.98 31.48 -19.67
C ARG A 45 -20.67 31.96 -20.30
N PHE A 46 -19.57 31.26 -20.00
CA PHE A 46 -18.23 31.66 -20.42
C PHE A 46 -17.48 30.50 -21.06
N ILE A 47 -16.59 30.81 -21.99
CA ILE A 47 -15.69 29.87 -22.66
C ILE A 47 -14.28 30.47 -22.68
N PRO A 48 -13.21 29.68 -22.49
CA PRO A 48 -11.86 30.20 -22.58
C PRO A 48 -11.56 30.68 -23.99
N CYS A 49 -10.72 31.72 -24.11
CA CYS A 49 -10.23 32.14 -25.40
C CYS A 49 -9.42 31.03 -26.10
N PRO A 50 -9.67 30.78 -27.40
CA PRO A 50 -8.94 29.79 -28.18
C PRO A 50 -7.47 30.20 -28.42
N HIS A 51 -7.17 31.51 -28.42
CA HIS A 51 -5.82 32.04 -28.65
C HIS A 51 -4.92 32.05 -27.41
N GLY A 52 -5.44 31.68 -26.24
CA GLY A 52 -4.63 31.54 -25.03
C GLY A 52 -4.24 32.87 -24.35
N CYS A 53 -4.95 33.98 -24.62
CA CYS A 53 -4.80 35.26 -23.88
C CYS A 53 -4.98 35.14 -22.35
N GLY A 54 -5.60 34.05 -21.87
CA GLY A 54 -5.99 33.88 -20.46
C GLY A 54 -7.37 34.48 -20.11
N CYS A 55 -8.05 35.07 -21.08
CA CYS A 55 -9.34 35.72 -20.94
C CYS A 55 -10.53 34.78 -21.18
N GLU A 56 -11.65 35.09 -20.53
CA GLU A 56 -12.95 34.43 -20.74
C GLU A 56 -13.78 35.21 -21.75
N HIS A 57 -14.47 34.49 -22.63
CA HIS A 57 -15.43 35.05 -23.58
C HIS A 57 -16.84 34.71 -23.12
N GLU A 58 -17.72 35.70 -23.08
CA GLU A 58 -19.14 35.48 -22.77
C GLU A 58 -19.82 34.80 -23.98
N ILE A 59 -20.58 33.73 -23.72
CA ILE A 59 -21.31 33.01 -24.75
C ILE A 59 -22.66 33.71 -24.96
N VAL A 60 -22.80 34.39 -26.10
CA VAL A 60 -24.01 35.09 -26.50
C VAL A 60 -24.73 34.30 -27.61
N GLU A 61 -26.03 34.08 -27.43
CA GLU A 61 -26.89 33.45 -28.43
C GLU A 61 -27.51 34.52 -29.35
N HIS A 62 -27.19 34.45 -30.63
CA HIS A 62 -27.76 35.30 -31.67
C HIS A 62 -28.96 34.65 -32.35
N ALA A 63 -29.66 35.43 -33.17
CA ALA A 63 -30.77 34.95 -33.99
C ALA A 63 -30.40 33.68 -34.78
N GLY A 64 -31.30 32.70 -34.79
CA GLY A 64 -31.07 31.39 -35.42
C GLY A 64 -30.30 30.39 -34.56
N GLY A 65 -30.09 30.66 -33.27
CA GLY A 65 -29.45 29.73 -32.32
C GLY A 65 -27.92 29.65 -32.44
N ARG A 66 -27.31 30.63 -33.12
CA ARG A 66 -25.85 30.72 -33.28
C ARG A 66 -25.23 31.23 -31.99
N LEU A 67 -24.29 30.47 -31.43
CA LEU A 67 -23.51 30.89 -30.26
C LEU A 67 -22.21 31.58 -30.69
N VAL A 68 -21.91 32.72 -30.09
CA VAL A 68 -20.68 33.50 -30.31
C VAL A 68 -20.03 33.77 -28.96
N GLY A 69 -18.72 33.56 -28.87
CA GLY A 69 -17.91 33.94 -27.72
C GLY A 69 -17.44 35.36 -27.91
N VAL A 70 -17.88 36.26 -27.02
CA VAL A 70 -17.60 37.70 -27.06
C VAL A 70 -16.54 38.04 -26.02
N CYS A 71 -15.44 38.68 -26.43
CA CYS A 71 -14.34 39.01 -25.53
C CYS A 71 -14.78 40.01 -24.43
N GLN A 72 -14.34 39.77 -23.19
CA GLN A 72 -14.63 40.66 -22.05
C GLN A 72 -13.36 41.38 -21.53
N CYS A 73 -12.27 41.41 -22.31
CA CYS A 73 -11.02 42.08 -21.92
C CYS A 73 -11.11 43.60 -21.97
N GLU A 74 -10.37 44.25 -21.08
CA GLU A 74 -10.08 45.68 -21.16
C GLU A 74 -8.56 45.93 -21.05
N PRO A 75 -7.90 46.50 -22.08
CA PRO A 75 -8.47 46.80 -23.39
C PRO A 75 -8.81 45.52 -24.17
N TRP A 76 -9.82 45.64 -25.04
CA TRP A 76 -10.25 44.57 -25.93
C TRP A 76 -9.08 44.12 -26.81
N ASN A 77 -8.76 42.82 -26.78
CA ASN A 77 -7.58 42.30 -27.47
C ASN A 77 -7.78 40.91 -28.11
N CYS A 78 -9.02 40.42 -28.21
CA CYS A 78 -9.33 39.11 -28.83
C CYS A 78 -10.53 39.24 -29.75
N GLU A 79 -10.50 38.55 -30.89
CA GLU A 79 -11.63 38.51 -31.81
C GLU A 79 -12.76 37.63 -31.28
N ASP A 80 -14.00 37.99 -31.60
CA ASP A 80 -15.16 37.14 -31.37
C ASP A 80 -15.06 35.88 -32.24
N PHE A 81 -15.56 34.76 -31.72
CA PHE A 81 -15.52 33.49 -32.45
C PHE A 81 -16.81 32.69 -32.31
N SER A 82 -17.10 31.87 -33.32
CA SER A 82 -18.25 30.97 -33.26
C SER A 82 -18.01 29.87 -32.23
N VAL A 83 -18.99 29.66 -31.34
CA VAL A 83 -18.93 28.62 -30.31
C VAL A 83 -19.82 27.47 -30.73
N SER A 84 -19.30 26.25 -30.71
CA SER A 84 -20.15 25.07 -30.89
C SER A 84 -20.88 24.74 -29.59
N THR A 85 -22.09 24.18 -29.69
CA THR A 85 -22.85 23.71 -28.52
C THR A 85 -22.08 22.63 -27.76
N THR A 86 -21.31 21.80 -28.47
CA THR A 86 -20.44 20.78 -27.89
C THR A 86 -19.33 21.41 -27.05
N ASP A 87 -18.66 22.45 -27.56
CA ASP A 87 -17.56 23.10 -26.85
C ASP A 87 -18.02 23.84 -25.59
N ALA A 88 -19.23 24.41 -25.62
CA ALA A 88 -19.88 25.07 -24.49
C ALA A 88 -20.50 24.12 -23.46
N THR A 89 -20.51 22.80 -23.74
CA THR A 89 -21.10 21.82 -22.83
C THR A 89 -20.25 21.73 -21.55
N LEU A 90 -20.88 21.95 -20.40
CA LEU A 90 -20.24 21.76 -19.11
C LEU A 90 -20.10 20.26 -18.82
N LEU A 91 -18.87 19.85 -18.55
CA LEU A 91 -18.49 18.49 -18.22
C LEU A 91 -18.06 18.39 -16.77
N THR A 92 -18.51 17.33 -16.10
CA THR A 92 -18.10 16.98 -14.73
C THR A 92 -17.27 15.72 -14.73
N PHE A 93 -16.23 15.69 -13.89
CA PHE A 93 -15.35 14.54 -13.73
C PHE A 93 -16.00 13.47 -12.85
N ASN A 94 -16.02 12.24 -13.33
CA ASN A 94 -16.62 11.10 -12.65
C ASN A 94 -15.57 10.32 -11.85
N THR A 95 -15.23 10.83 -10.68
CA THR A 95 -14.24 10.21 -9.77
C THR A 95 -14.63 8.79 -9.39
N ALA A 96 -15.91 8.51 -9.20
CA ALA A 96 -16.43 7.18 -8.89
C ALA A 96 -16.08 6.15 -9.98
N LYS A 97 -16.23 6.54 -11.26
CA LYS A 97 -15.88 5.67 -12.39
C LYS A 97 -14.37 5.52 -12.55
N LEU A 98 -13.59 6.57 -12.30
CA LEU A 98 -12.13 6.45 -12.24
C LEU A 98 -11.71 5.48 -11.12
N GLY A 99 -12.23 5.65 -9.90
CA GLY A 99 -11.92 4.80 -8.75
C GLY A 99 -12.18 3.33 -9.03
N ARG A 100 -13.36 2.99 -9.58
CA ARG A 100 -13.66 1.61 -9.99
C ARG A 100 -12.72 1.08 -11.08
N ALA A 101 -12.37 1.91 -12.06
CA ALA A 101 -11.44 1.52 -13.12
C ALA A 101 -10.03 1.26 -12.56
N LEU A 102 -9.57 2.09 -11.61
CA LEU A 102 -8.30 1.90 -10.91
C LEU A 102 -8.31 0.65 -10.03
N CYS A 103 -9.37 0.40 -9.26
CA CYS A 103 -9.50 -0.83 -8.48
C CYS A 103 -9.47 -2.06 -9.39
N LYS A 104 -10.15 -2.03 -10.53
CA LYS A 104 -10.06 -3.11 -11.53
C LYS A 104 -8.63 -3.29 -12.04
N ALA A 105 -7.95 -2.21 -12.41
CA ALA A 105 -6.59 -2.25 -12.95
C ALA A 105 -5.56 -2.76 -11.93
N PHE A 106 -5.73 -2.41 -10.66
CA PHE A 106 -4.84 -2.81 -9.56
C PHE A 106 -5.32 -4.05 -8.79
N GLU A 107 -6.38 -4.71 -9.27
CA GLU A 107 -6.98 -5.90 -8.66
C GLU A 107 -7.34 -5.67 -7.17
N CYS A 108 -7.92 -4.52 -6.87
CA CYS A 108 -8.42 -4.15 -5.55
C CYS A 108 -9.91 -4.47 -5.42
N ASP A 109 -10.36 -4.73 -4.21
CA ASP A 109 -11.77 -4.83 -3.88
C ASP A 109 -12.35 -3.42 -3.81
N ALA A 110 -13.23 -3.10 -4.76
CA ALA A 110 -13.78 -1.75 -4.88
C ALA A 110 -14.73 -1.43 -3.72
N ASN A 111 -14.46 -0.33 -3.03
CA ASN A 111 -15.29 0.23 -1.97
C ASN A 111 -15.07 1.74 -1.95
N GLU A 112 -16.07 2.47 -2.44
CA GLU A 112 -15.99 3.92 -2.57
C GLU A 112 -16.52 4.61 -1.31
N THR A 113 -15.66 5.36 -0.64
CA THR A 113 -16.02 6.23 0.48
C THR A 113 -15.30 7.56 0.36
N LYS A 114 -16.06 8.65 0.30
CA LYS A 114 -15.48 10.01 0.35
C LYS A 114 -14.95 10.26 1.76
N LEU A 115 -13.68 10.65 1.85
CA LEU A 115 -13.04 10.95 3.13
C LEU A 115 -13.19 12.44 3.46
N ARG A 116 -12.91 12.83 4.72
CA ARG A 116 -13.00 14.26 5.10
C ARG A 116 -11.95 15.14 4.41
N PRO A 117 -10.68 14.73 4.21
CA PRO A 117 -9.74 15.56 3.47
C PRO A 117 -10.36 15.90 2.10
N PRO A 118 -10.26 17.16 1.64
CA PRO A 118 -10.87 17.58 0.40
C PRO A 118 -10.33 16.75 -0.76
N ARG A 119 -11.20 16.49 -1.75
CA ARG A 119 -10.86 15.75 -2.99
C ARG A 119 -10.09 14.45 -2.73
N THR A 120 -10.53 13.72 -1.71
CA THR A 120 -9.91 12.47 -1.27
C THR A 120 -10.96 11.40 -1.04
N TRP A 121 -10.71 10.22 -1.59
CA TRP A 121 -11.62 9.09 -1.56
C TRP A 121 -10.84 7.83 -1.22
N GLN A 122 -11.40 6.97 -0.38
CA GLN A 122 -11.07 5.55 -0.42
C GLN A 122 -11.82 4.98 -1.63
N ILE A 123 -11.09 4.36 -2.56
CA ILE A 123 -11.67 3.77 -3.77
C ILE A 123 -11.81 2.25 -3.65
N GLY A 124 -11.01 1.65 -2.76
CA GLY A 124 -11.09 0.22 -2.47
C GLY A 124 -10.14 -0.20 -1.36
N THR A 125 -10.00 -1.52 -1.24
CA THR A 125 -9.08 -2.19 -0.33
C THR A 125 -8.27 -3.23 -1.11
N LYS A 126 -7.07 -3.54 -0.64
CA LYS A 126 -6.20 -4.56 -1.24
C LYS A 126 -5.76 -5.55 -0.18
N PHE A 127 -5.62 -6.80 -0.60
CA PHE A 127 -5.20 -7.94 0.21
C PHE A 127 -6.17 -8.30 1.35
N SER A 128 -5.94 -9.45 1.99
CA SER A 128 -6.80 -9.96 3.07
C SER A 128 -6.72 -9.14 4.37
N ASN A 129 -5.64 -8.39 4.59
CA ASN A 129 -5.53 -7.42 5.69
C ASN A 129 -6.21 -6.07 5.40
N SER A 130 -6.98 -5.96 4.31
CA SER A 130 -7.83 -4.80 4.00
C SER A 130 -7.07 -3.46 3.91
N VAL A 131 -5.89 -3.45 3.30
CA VAL A 131 -5.08 -2.23 3.14
C VAL A 131 -5.88 -1.20 2.32
N PRO A 132 -6.17 -0.01 2.86
CA PRO A 132 -6.94 1.00 2.13
C PRO A 132 -6.21 1.49 0.88
N VAL A 133 -6.92 1.58 -0.23
CA VAL A 133 -6.44 2.20 -1.47
C VAL A 133 -7.19 3.52 -1.64
N LEU A 134 -6.43 4.61 -1.55
CA LEU A 134 -6.92 5.97 -1.51
C LEU A 134 -6.54 6.69 -2.79
N LEU A 135 -7.43 7.53 -3.31
CA LEU A 135 -7.18 8.45 -4.40
C LEU A 135 -7.33 9.88 -3.88
N THR A 136 -6.33 10.72 -4.11
CA THR A 136 -6.44 12.16 -3.87
C THR A 136 -6.07 12.94 -5.12
N ILE A 137 -6.88 13.95 -5.46
CA ILE A 137 -6.66 14.81 -6.64
C ILE A 137 -6.54 16.24 -6.13
N GLN A 138 -5.31 16.69 -5.92
CA GLN A 138 -5.01 18.04 -5.46
C GLN A 138 -4.43 18.88 -6.59
N ASN A 139 -4.55 20.19 -6.48
CA ASN A 139 -4.01 21.16 -7.44
C ASN A 139 -2.76 21.89 -6.91
N GLU A 140 -2.51 21.82 -5.60
CA GLU A 140 -1.48 22.60 -4.90
C GLU A 140 -0.71 21.74 -3.88
N ARG A 141 0.57 22.05 -3.70
CA ARG A 141 1.46 21.34 -2.77
C ARG A 141 1.02 21.46 -1.32
N ALA A 142 0.57 22.65 -0.91
CA ALA A 142 0.11 22.89 0.46
C ALA A 142 -1.11 22.01 0.80
N SER A 143 -2.09 21.99 -0.10
CA SER A 143 -3.28 21.13 0.00
C SER A 143 -2.92 19.64 0.03
N PHE A 144 -2.01 19.20 -0.84
CA PHE A 144 -1.52 17.82 -0.83
C PHE A 144 -0.86 17.43 0.50
N ARG A 145 0.02 18.26 1.04
CA ARG A 145 0.68 18.00 2.32
C ARG A 145 -0.32 17.90 3.46
N LEU A 146 -1.34 18.78 3.51
CA LEU A 146 -2.40 18.71 4.51
C LEU A 146 -3.18 17.39 4.44
N VAL A 147 -3.52 16.93 3.23
CA VAL A 147 -4.17 15.63 3.02
C VAL A 147 -3.29 14.49 3.53
N VAL A 148 -2.00 14.49 3.20
CA VAL A 148 -1.05 13.46 3.64
C VAL A 148 -0.95 13.43 5.16
N SER A 149 -0.82 14.59 5.81
CA SER A 149 -0.79 14.70 7.28
C SER A 149 -2.08 14.18 7.91
N GLU A 150 -3.25 14.58 7.39
CA GLU A 150 -4.54 14.17 7.94
C GLU A 150 -4.78 12.66 7.78
N LEU A 151 -4.52 12.10 6.59
CA LEU A 151 -4.67 10.67 6.33
C LEU A 151 -3.78 9.83 7.27
N SER A 152 -2.52 10.23 7.40
CA SER A 152 -1.53 9.58 8.25
C SER A 152 -1.95 9.59 9.73
N ALA A 153 -2.41 10.74 10.23
CA ALA A 153 -2.86 10.87 11.61
C ALA A 153 -4.17 10.09 11.91
N ARG A 154 -5.07 10.00 10.93
CA ARG A 154 -6.41 9.42 11.12
C ARG A 154 -6.48 7.91 10.91
N LEU A 155 -5.80 7.40 9.88
CA LEU A 155 -5.87 5.97 9.54
C LEU A 155 -5.07 5.13 10.52
N ARG A 156 -3.92 5.62 10.99
CA ARG A 156 -3.04 4.91 11.95
C ARG A 156 -2.69 3.48 11.53
N GLN A 157 -2.68 3.23 10.23
CA GLN A 157 -2.34 1.96 9.59
C GLN A 157 -1.68 2.24 8.24
N GLN A 158 -1.03 1.22 7.66
CA GLN A 158 -0.52 1.32 6.29
C GLN A 158 -1.67 1.55 5.30
N PHE A 159 -1.42 2.35 4.26
CA PHE A 159 -2.36 2.60 3.18
C PHE A 159 -1.61 2.85 1.88
N ILE A 160 -2.31 2.71 0.75
CA ILE A 160 -1.82 3.01 -0.59
C ILE A 160 -2.45 4.32 -1.03
N LEU A 161 -1.64 5.33 -1.35
CA LEU A 161 -2.07 6.63 -1.84
C LEU A 161 -1.77 6.78 -3.33
N LEU A 162 -2.83 6.99 -4.10
CA LEU A 162 -2.79 7.30 -5.52
C LEU A 162 -3.00 8.80 -5.75
N THR A 163 -2.21 9.36 -6.65
CA THR A 163 -2.35 10.75 -7.15
C THR A 163 -2.26 10.78 -8.66
N PRO A 164 -2.80 11.80 -9.36
CA PRO A 164 -2.64 11.88 -10.81
C PRO A 164 -1.16 11.92 -11.23
N THR A 165 -0.37 12.82 -10.63
CA THR A 165 1.08 12.95 -10.89
C THR A 165 1.89 12.99 -9.59
N SER A 166 3.21 12.92 -9.72
CA SER A 166 4.17 13.10 -8.62
C SER A 166 4.61 14.57 -8.41
N ARG A 167 3.99 15.53 -9.11
CA ARG A 167 4.38 16.96 -9.05
C ARG A 167 4.21 17.59 -7.67
N LEU A 168 3.24 17.11 -6.90
CA LEU A 168 2.84 17.72 -5.64
C LEU A 168 3.53 17.10 -4.41
N ILE A 169 4.22 15.96 -4.57
CA ILE A 169 4.92 15.32 -3.47
C ILE A 169 6.29 15.97 -3.22
N ASP A 170 6.46 16.51 -2.00
CA ASP A 170 7.71 17.07 -1.50
C ASP A 170 8.37 16.14 -0.46
N THR A 171 9.56 16.50 0.02
CA THR A 171 10.31 15.73 1.02
C THR A 171 9.50 15.52 2.30
N VAL A 172 8.83 16.56 2.78
CA VAL A 172 8.02 16.50 4.01
C VAL A 172 6.87 15.49 3.86
N SER A 173 6.20 15.50 2.71
CA SER A 173 5.12 14.55 2.44
C SER A 173 5.63 13.11 2.36
N ARG A 174 6.83 12.88 1.81
CA ARG A 174 7.47 11.55 1.79
C ARG A 174 7.77 11.06 3.20
N GLU A 175 8.40 11.89 4.03
CA GLU A 175 8.74 11.53 5.42
C GLU A 175 7.49 11.12 6.21
N ILE A 176 6.38 11.85 6.05
CA ILE A 176 5.11 11.53 6.71
C ILE A 176 4.53 10.18 6.23
N LEU A 177 4.57 9.93 4.92
CA LEU A 177 4.09 8.68 4.33
C LEU A 177 4.95 7.49 4.78
N GLU A 178 6.27 7.64 4.78
CA GLU A 178 7.22 6.63 5.24
C GLU A 178 7.00 6.30 6.73
N ALA A 179 6.85 7.32 7.58
CA ALA A 179 6.55 7.14 9.01
C ALA A 179 5.23 6.37 9.24
N SER A 180 4.27 6.51 8.31
CA SER A 180 2.98 5.82 8.36
C SER A 180 2.98 4.47 7.63
N LYS A 181 4.13 4.03 7.12
CA LYS A 181 4.26 2.86 6.24
C LYS A 181 3.28 2.90 5.07
N ALA A 182 3.05 4.09 4.52
CA ALA A 182 2.15 4.31 3.40
C ALA A 182 2.91 4.27 2.07
N GLY A 183 2.26 3.72 1.05
CA GLY A 183 2.79 3.69 -0.32
C GLY A 183 2.29 4.87 -1.13
N PHE A 184 3.17 5.45 -1.94
CA PHE A 184 2.82 6.52 -2.87
C PHE A 184 3.00 6.04 -4.31
N PHE A 185 1.95 6.17 -5.13
CA PHE A 185 1.98 5.78 -6.53
C PHE A 185 1.20 6.79 -7.39
N ASP A 186 1.89 7.53 -8.24
CA ASP A 186 1.23 8.42 -9.19
C ASP A 186 0.69 7.64 -10.41
N LEU A 187 -0.48 8.04 -10.93
CA LEU A 187 -1.12 7.39 -12.06
C LEU A 187 -0.30 7.58 -13.34
N GLU A 188 0.35 8.73 -13.51
CA GLU A 188 1.22 9.00 -14.66
C GLU A 188 2.33 7.96 -14.84
N SER A 189 2.98 7.56 -13.75
CA SER A 189 4.07 6.60 -13.79
C SER A 189 3.58 5.16 -13.74
N ASN A 190 2.41 4.89 -13.16
CA ASN A 190 1.97 3.52 -12.84
C ASN A 190 0.81 2.98 -13.70
N ILE A 191 0.11 3.82 -14.46
CA ILE A 191 -1.03 3.42 -15.30
C ILE A 191 -0.80 3.76 -16.77
N ASN A 192 -1.15 2.83 -17.65
CA ASN A 192 -1.40 3.05 -19.07
C ASN A 192 -2.89 3.28 -19.31
N ILE A 193 -3.22 4.20 -20.22
CA ILE A 193 -4.58 4.39 -20.72
C ILE A 193 -4.64 3.98 -22.20
N SER A 194 -5.58 3.09 -22.54
CA SER A 194 -5.82 2.70 -23.93
C SER A 194 -6.66 3.75 -24.66
N ALA A 195 -6.69 3.70 -26.00
CA ALA A 195 -7.50 4.61 -26.81
C ALA A 195 -8.99 4.60 -26.43
N ILE A 196 -9.50 3.44 -26.00
CA ILE A 196 -10.89 3.24 -25.55
C ILE A 196 -11.10 3.51 -24.06
N GLY A 197 -10.09 4.05 -23.35
CA GLY A 197 -10.18 4.44 -21.94
C GLY A 197 -10.00 3.32 -20.93
N GLY A 198 -9.56 2.15 -21.37
CA GLY A 198 -9.16 1.07 -20.47
C GLY A 198 -7.90 1.45 -19.71
N LEU A 199 -7.87 1.16 -18.40
CA LEU A 199 -6.70 1.36 -17.55
C LEU A 199 -5.99 0.02 -17.36
N SER A 200 -4.68 0.01 -17.53
CA SER A 200 -3.83 -1.14 -17.17
C SER A 200 -2.60 -0.68 -16.40
N PRO A 201 -2.15 -1.44 -15.40
CA PRO A 201 -0.97 -1.07 -14.64
C PRO A 201 0.29 -1.32 -15.49
N LYS A 202 1.30 -0.47 -15.33
CA LYS A 202 2.59 -0.62 -16.05
C LYS A 202 3.43 -1.76 -15.49
N LEU A 203 3.21 -2.11 -14.22
CA LEU A 203 3.82 -3.24 -13.54
C LEU A 203 2.72 -4.13 -12.96
N PRO A 204 2.94 -5.43 -12.80
CA PRO A 204 1.97 -6.30 -12.14
C PRO A 204 1.58 -5.76 -10.76
N PRO A 205 0.28 -5.66 -10.41
CA PRO A 205 -0.16 -5.10 -9.13
C PRO A 205 0.45 -5.81 -7.92
N GLY A 206 0.64 -7.13 -8.00
CA GLY A 206 1.31 -7.91 -6.97
C GLY A 206 2.76 -7.51 -6.71
N LYS A 207 3.47 -6.99 -7.73
CA LYS A 207 4.81 -6.41 -7.55
C LYS A 207 4.76 -4.99 -7.02
N LEU A 208 3.83 -4.16 -7.53
CA LEU A 208 3.69 -2.77 -7.09
C LEU A 208 3.37 -2.66 -5.60
N PHE A 209 2.47 -3.50 -5.11
CA PHE A 209 1.98 -3.43 -3.73
C PHE A 209 2.54 -4.52 -2.82
N GLN A 210 3.62 -5.20 -3.23
CA GLN A 210 4.17 -6.35 -2.50
C GLN A 210 4.48 -6.04 -1.04
N ALA A 211 5.02 -4.85 -0.75
CA ALA A 211 5.37 -4.42 0.60
C ALA A 211 4.15 -4.33 1.55
N PHE A 212 2.93 -4.30 1.01
CA PHE A 212 1.69 -4.18 1.77
C PHE A 212 0.97 -5.53 1.94
N ALA A 213 1.45 -6.59 1.29
CA ALA A 213 0.84 -7.90 1.35
C ALA A 213 0.86 -8.45 2.79
N PRO A 214 -0.09 -9.32 3.18
CA PRO A 214 -0.07 -10.03 4.45
C PRO A 214 1.25 -10.79 4.56
N GLY A 215 1.92 -10.67 5.70
CA GLY A 215 3.22 -11.28 5.92
C GLY A 215 4.42 -10.57 5.26
N ALA A 216 4.23 -9.51 4.46
CA ALA A 216 5.34 -8.66 3.99
C ALA A 216 6.10 -7.99 5.15
N HIS A 217 5.46 -7.95 6.33
CA HIS A 217 6.02 -7.51 7.60
C HIS A 217 5.97 -8.57 8.72
N GLU A 218 5.58 -9.82 8.45
CA GLU A 218 5.83 -10.95 9.39
C GLU A 218 7.25 -11.47 9.15
N PRO A 219 8.12 -11.41 10.18
CA PRO A 219 9.09 -10.33 10.15
C PRO A 219 10.53 -10.85 10.01
N VAL A 220 11.45 -9.93 9.74
CA VAL A 220 12.90 -10.11 9.99
C VAL A 220 13.17 -10.79 11.35
N ALA A 221 12.30 -10.63 12.35
CA ALA A 221 12.38 -11.31 13.63
C ALA A 221 12.19 -12.83 13.58
N GLU A 222 11.31 -13.37 12.73
CA GLU A 222 11.11 -14.83 12.58
C GLU A 222 12.25 -15.46 11.79
N THR A 223 12.72 -14.80 10.74
CA THR A 223 13.91 -15.26 9.98
C THR A 223 15.18 -15.18 10.84
N VAL A 224 15.35 -14.13 11.64
CA VAL A 224 16.44 -14.02 12.62
C VAL A 224 16.29 -15.07 13.73
N ALA A 225 15.09 -15.32 14.24
CA ALA A 225 14.85 -16.39 15.21
C ALA A 225 15.19 -17.78 14.63
N ALA A 226 14.80 -18.06 13.39
CA ALA A 226 15.14 -19.31 12.70
C ALA A 226 16.65 -19.46 12.48
N GLN A 227 17.36 -18.38 12.09
CA GLN A 227 18.81 -18.37 11.97
C GLN A 227 19.52 -18.60 13.32
N ILE A 228 19.06 -17.93 14.38
CA ILE A 228 19.57 -18.11 15.74
C ILE A 228 19.35 -19.56 16.19
N PHE A 229 18.16 -20.11 15.92
CA PHE A 229 17.83 -21.49 16.26
C PHE A 229 18.77 -22.47 15.53
N ALA A 230 18.95 -22.33 14.20
CA ALA A 230 19.84 -23.19 13.42
C ALA A 230 21.29 -23.14 13.90
N LEU A 231 21.79 -21.97 14.32
CA LEU A 231 23.13 -21.82 14.91
C LEU A 231 23.26 -22.54 16.25
N VAL A 232 22.25 -22.45 17.10
CA VAL A 232 22.24 -23.11 18.42
C VAL A 232 22.08 -24.62 18.27
N GLU A 233 21.24 -25.09 17.34
CA GLU A 233 21.05 -26.51 17.04
C GLU A 233 22.34 -27.14 16.51
N LYS A 234 23.03 -26.47 15.58
CA LYS A 234 24.34 -26.92 15.09
C LYS A 234 25.38 -26.98 16.22
N LEU A 235 25.40 -25.95 17.08
CA LEU A 235 26.29 -25.93 18.24
C LEU A 235 26.00 -27.08 19.22
N ASP A 236 24.73 -27.46 19.41
CA ASP A 236 24.33 -28.58 20.27
C ASP A 236 24.74 -29.93 19.68
N ALA A 237 24.61 -30.10 18.35
CA ALA A 237 25.01 -31.30 17.64
C ALA A 237 26.52 -31.56 17.67
N ASP A 238 27.33 -30.49 17.66
CA ASP A 238 28.80 -30.56 17.71
C ASP A 238 29.34 -30.78 19.15
N ASP A 239 28.52 -30.58 20.19
CA ASP A 239 28.94 -30.65 21.59
C ASP A 239 28.70 -32.05 22.18
N ARG A 240 29.78 -32.82 22.42
CA ARG A 240 29.72 -34.13 23.13
C ARG A 240 29.46 -34.00 24.64
N LEU A 241 28.63 -33.05 25.09
CA LEU A 241 28.54 -32.68 26.50
C LEU A 241 27.45 -33.42 27.28
N LYS A 242 27.77 -33.67 28.56
CA LYS A 242 26.84 -34.12 29.60
C LYS A 242 25.74 -33.06 29.83
N ASN A 243 24.53 -33.54 30.13
CA ASN A 243 23.34 -32.75 30.45
C ASN A 243 23.64 -31.60 31.46
N PRO A 244 23.01 -30.42 31.30
CA PRO A 244 22.09 -30.05 30.22
C PRO A 244 22.80 -29.66 28.91
N SER A 245 22.11 -29.95 27.80
CA SER A 245 22.57 -29.54 26.46
C SER A 245 22.49 -28.01 26.28
N VAL A 246 23.22 -27.48 25.29
CA VAL A 246 23.17 -26.06 24.93
C VAL A 246 21.75 -25.69 24.50
N LEU A 247 21.10 -26.57 23.72
CA LEU A 247 19.74 -26.37 23.24
C LEU A 247 18.73 -26.35 24.39
N GLN A 248 18.86 -27.25 25.38
CA GLN A 248 18.01 -27.23 26.57
C GLN A 248 18.15 -25.93 27.38
N VAL A 249 19.38 -25.45 27.58
CA VAL A 249 19.62 -24.16 28.26
C VAL A 249 19.04 -23.00 27.47
N PHE A 250 19.17 -23.02 26.13
CA PHE A 250 18.59 -22.01 25.25
C PHE A 250 17.06 -21.95 25.40
N TRP A 251 16.37 -23.08 25.34
CA TRP A 251 14.91 -23.14 25.51
C TRP A 251 14.45 -22.59 26.84
N LEU A 252 15.04 -23.06 27.93
CA LEU A 252 14.62 -22.68 29.27
C LEU A 252 14.93 -21.21 29.59
N TYR A 253 16.09 -20.70 29.16
CA TYR A 253 16.50 -19.33 29.47
C TYR A 253 15.96 -18.29 28.49
N CYS A 254 16.03 -18.56 27.17
CA CYS A 254 15.68 -17.62 26.11
C CYS A 254 14.21 -17.74 25.69
N GLY A 255 13.70 -18.97 25.52
CA GLY A 255 12.30 -19.23 25.16
C GLY A 255 11.34 -19.04 26.35
N ARG A 256 11.64 -19.68 27.48
CA ARG A 256 10.75 -19.68 28.66
C ARG A 256 11.09 -18.60 29.70
N GLY A 257 12.12 -17.79 29.46
CA GLY A 257 12.46 -16.62 30.28
C GLY A 257 13.01 -16.94 31.69
N LEU A 258 13.33 -18.19 32.02
CA LEU A 258 13.78 -18.58 33.35
C LEU A 258 15.11 -17.91 33.74
N THR A 259 15.36 -17.77 35.04
CA THR A 259 16.66 -17.29 35.54
C THR A 259 17.71 -18.40 35.43
N ALA A 260 19.00 -18.05 35.40
CA ALA A 260 20.06 -19.07 35.34
C ALA A 260 20.05 -20.03 36.54
N GLN A 261 19.56 -19.59 37.70
CA GLN A 261 19.38 -20.46 38.87
C GLN A 261 18.21 -21.43 38.64
N ALA A 262 17.05 -20.94 38.21
CA ALA A 262 15.90 -21.78 37.93
C ALA A 262 16.15 -22.82 36.82
N VAL A 263 16.96 -22.47 35.81
CA VAL A 263 17.43 -23.44 34.80
C VAL A 263 18.34 -24.50 35.44
N ALA A 264 19.26 -24.09 36.32
CA ALA A 264 20.18 -25.00 36.99
C ALA A 264 19.42 -26.02 37.85
N ASP A 265 18.46 -25.54 38.64
CA ASP A 265 17.59 -26.36 39.49
C ASP A 265 16.77 -27.35 38.63
N LYS A 266 16.18 -26.88 37.53
CA LYS A 266 15.38 -27.70 36.61
C LYS A 266 16.20 -28.76 35.87
N CYS A 267 17.48 -28.47 35.60
CA CYS A 267 18.39 -29.38 34.91
C CYS A 267 19.24 -30.24 35.86
N GLY A 268 19.05 -30.12 37.19
CA GLY A 268 19.84 -30.86 38.18
C GLY A 268 21.34 -30.58 38.11
N CYS A 269 21.74 -29.33 37.80
CA CYS A 269 23.14 -28.97 37.61
C CYS A 269 23.51 -27.70 38.40
N VAL A 270 24.80 -27.39 38.49
CA VAL A 270 25.26 -26.16 39.12
C VAL A 270 25.08 -24.94 38.19
N LYS A 271 24.76 -23.77 38.76
CA LYS A 271 24.56 -22.51 38.02
C LYS A 271 25.73 -22.15 37.10
N ALA A 272 26.97 -22.48 37.49
CA ALA A 272 28.15 -22.27 36.67
C ALA A 272 28.07 -23.00 35.31
N THR A 273 27.47 -24.19 35.27
CA THR A 273 27.25 -24.95 34.03
C THR A 273 26.33 -24.19 33.08
N VAL A 274 25.21 -23.66 33.58
CA VAL A 274 24.25 -22.86 32.80
C VAL A 274 24.94 -21.60 32.23
N LEU A 275 25.69 -20.88 33.06
CA LEU A 275 26.41 -19.67 32.63
C LEU A 275 27.44 -19.97 31.54
N ASN A 276 28.15 -21.10 31.63
CA ASN A 276 29.10 -21.51 30.60
C ASN A 276 28.42 -21.84 29.26
N ARG A 277 27.21 -22.44 29.29
CA ARG A 277 26.41 -22.68 28.08
C ARG A 277 25.89 -21.39 27.47
N LEU A 278 25.40 -20.45 28.27
CA LEU A 278 24.99 -19.12 27.82
C LEU A 278 26.15 -18.33 27.17
N LYS A 279 27.38 -18.47 27.69
CA LYS A 279 28.58 -17.91 27.05
C LYS A 279 28.84 -18.51 25.67
N LYS A 280 28.62 -19.82 25.48
CA LYS A 280 28.75 -20.47 24.17
C LYS A 280 27.68 -19.97 23.20
N ILE A 281 26.42 -19.86 23.65
CA ILE A 281 25.31 -19.31 22.84
C ILE A 281 25.66 -17.88 22.38
N ARG A 282 26.11 -17.02 23.29
CA ARG A 282 26.55 -15.66 22.93
C ARG A 282 27.66 -15.65 21.87
N LYS A 283 28.62 -16.57 21.99
CA LYS A 283 29.75 -16.68 21.04
C LYS A 283 29.27 -17.06 19.63
N VAL A 284 28.30 -17.96 19.50
CA VAL A 284 27.82 -18.43 18.18
C VAL A 284 26.78 -17.50 17.56
N THR A 285 25.93 -16.87 18.37
CA THR A 285 24.86 -15.99 17.86
C THR A 285 25.28 -14.53 17.72
N GLY A 286 26.39 -14.13 18.35
CA GLY A 286 26.85 -12.74 18.41
C GLY A 286 25.97 -11.82 19.25
N LYS A 287 24.95 -12.36 19.96
CA LYS A 287 23.96 -11.59 20.74
C LYS A 287 23.98 -11.96 22.21
N ASP A 288 23.64 -11.02 23.09
CA ASP A 288 23.50 -11.35 24.51
C ASP A 288 22.27 -12.24 24.73
N PRO A 289 22.36 -13.34 25.50
CA PRO A 289 21.22 -14.23 25.73
C PRO A 289 19.99 -13.56 26.37
N LYS A 290 20.14 -12.41 27.04
CA LYS A 290 18.99 -11.62 27.49
C LYS A 290 18.26 -10.96 26.33
N GLU A 291 18.98 -10.46 25.33
CA GLU A 291 18.40 -9.87 24.12
C GLU A 291 17.64 -10.93 23.33
N LEU A 292 18.11 -12.18 23.33
CA LEU A 292 17.43 -13.29 22.64
C LEU A 292 16.00 -13.54 23.16
N ARG A 293 15.66 -13.09 24.37
CA ARG A 293 14.31 -13.23 24.93
C ARG A 293 13.25 -12.46 24.16
N THR A 294 13.62 -11.44 23.39
CA THR A 294 12.64 -10.70 22.55
C THR A 294 12.05 -11.59 21.43
N TYR A 295 12.71 -12.71 21.12
CA TYR A 295 12.25 -13.69 20.13
C TYR A 295 11.52 -14.89 20.75
N SER A 296 11.26 -14.88 22.06
CA SER A 296 10.63 -16.01 22.77
C SER A 296 9.31 -16.51 22.15
N PRO A 297 8.40 -15.66 21.61
CA PRO A 297 7.16 -16.17 21.02
C PRO A 297 7.41 -17.03 19.78
N PHE A 298 8.47 -16.74 19.01
CA PHE A 298 8.85 -17.52 17.84
C PHE A 298 9.53 -18.82 18.22
N PHE A 299 10.40 -18.77 19.23
CA PHE A 299 10.99 -19.99 19.76
C PHE A 299 9.89 -20.92 20.27
N ASN A 300 8.96 -20.47 21.11
CA ASN A 300 7.94 -21.37 21.66
C ASN A 300 7.10 -22.08 20.57
N LYS A 301 6.76 -21.40 19.47
CA LYS A 301 6.11 -22.02 18.30
C LYS A 301 6.95 -23.14 17.66
N VAL A 302 8.27 -22.96 17.57
CA VAL A 302 9.19 -23.99 17.06
C VAL A 302 9.30 -25.16 18.05
N GLU A 303 9.32 -24.90 19.37
CA GLU A 303 9.31 -25.95 20.39
C GLU A 303 8.05 -26.81 20.32
N GLU A 304 6.88 -26.15 20.18
CA GLU A 304 5.57 -26.79 20.03
C GLU A 304 5.54 -27.68 18.79
N ALA A 305 5.94 -27.15 17.62
CA ALA A 305 5.99 -27.93 16.38
C ALA A 305 6.92 -29.16 16.45
N ILE A 306 8.08 -29.05 17.10
CA ILE A 306 9.02 -30.17 17.29
C ILE A 306 8.44 -31.19 18.27
N THR A 307 7.78 -30.73 19.33
CA THR A 307 7.19 -31.61 20.35
C THR A 307 6.01 -32.38 19.79
N ASP A 308 5.15 -31.73 19.00
CA ASP A 308 4.01 -32.36 18.32
C ASP A 308 4.47 -33.43 17.32
N SER A 309 5.49 -33.15 16.50
CA SER A 309 6.05 -34.14 15.56
C SER A 309 6.68 -35.35 16.26
N ARG A 310 7.26 -35.15 17.47
CA ARG A 310 7.77 -36.27 18.30
C ARG A 310 6.63 -37.06 18.95
N ALA A 311 5.56 -36.39 19.38
CA ALA A 311 4.37 -37.04 19.93
C ALA A 311 3.70 -37.94 18.89
N GLU A 312 3.59 -37.48 17.64
CA GLU A 312 3.08 -38.30 16.52
C GLU A 312 3.97 -39.53 16.23
N ASN A 313 5.30 -39.36 16.25
CA ASN A 313 6.23 -40.47 16.03
C ASN A 313 6.24 -41.49 17.17
N ILE A 314 6.04 -41.06 18.43
CA ILE A 314 5.89 -41.96 19.58
C ILE A 314 4.58 -42.74 19.48
N HIS A 315 3.48 -42.10 19.10
CA HIS A 315 2.21 -42.79 18.86
C HIS A 315 2.31 -43.83 17.74
N ARG A 316 3.03 -43.52 16.66
CA ARG A 316 3.24 -44.46 15.55
C ARG A 316 4.11 -45.66 15.95
N LYS A 317 5.10 -45.48 16.83
CA LYS A 317 5.92 -46.59 17.35
C LYS A 317 5.18 -47.48 18.36
N ALA A 318 4.31 -46.90 19.18
CA ALA A 318 3.47 -47.67 20.10
C ALA A 318 2.52 -48.63 19.34
N LEU A 319 1.94 -48.16 18.22
CA LEU A 319 1.08 -48.97 17.34
C LEU A 319 1.79 -50.13 16.62
N VAL A 320 3.13 -50.12 16.52
CA VAL A 320 3.91 -51.17 15.85
C VAL A 320 4.35 -52.27 16.83
N HIS A 321 4.29 -52.03 18.14
CA HIS A 321 4.67 -53.02 19.17
C HIS A 321 3.49 -53.81 19.76
N ASP A 322 2.24 -53.51 19.38
CA ASP A 322 1.04 -54.27 19.80
C ASP A 322 0.65 -55.40 18.82
N ILE A 323 1.53 -55.74 17.87
CA ILE A 323 1.36 -56.90 16.99
C ILE A 323 2.36 -57.97 17.45
N GLU A 324 2.10 -58.59 18.60
CA GLU A 324 2.66 -59.91 18.91
C GLU A 324 1.77 -60.97 18.28
N GLU A 325 2.40 -61.83 17.47
CA GLU A 325 1.79 -62.88 16.65
C GLU A 325 1.06 -63.93 17.52
N PRO A 326 -0.11 -64.44 17.10
CA PRO A 326 -0.67 -65.63 17.72
C PRO A 326 0.13 -66.86 17.30
N GLU A 327 0.58 -67.63 18.30
CA GLU A 327 1.24 -68.92 18.14
C GLU A 327 0.35 -69.90 17.34
N ASP A 328 0.94 -70.52 16.32
CA ASP A 328 0.33 -71.58 15.52
C ASP A 328 0.16 -72.88 16.37
N GLU A 329 -1.09 -73.35 16.52
CA GLU A 329 -1.44 -74.75 16.81
C GLU A 329 -2.01 -75.46 15.58
#